data_AF-A0A1G0KLJ8-F1
#
_entry.id   AF-A0A1G0KLJ8-F1
#
_cell.length_a   1.000
_cell.length_b   1.000
_cell.length_c   1.000
_cell.angle_alpha   90.00
_cell.angle_beta   90.00
_cell.angle_gamma   90.00
#
_symmetry.space_group_name_H-M   'P 1'
#
loop_
_entity.id
_entity.type
_entity.pdbx_description
1 polymer ?
#
loop_
_entity_poly.entity_id
_entity_poly.type
_entity_poly.pdbx_seq_one_letter_code
_entity_poly.pdbx_strand_id
1 'polypeptide(L)'
;MLRSDHGLKIVKKVRKAKVDFGTNYPKKYGGAAAIEILRDELNKSDIKTSKRDVFIKNIPLEIDLVIPTRNAKPYLGLLYEPEEVIVALEIKKLGAFSESGRNKIRNDFRQLKNKGVNCVYVSIEEREDYTWRPTKKTVGFPCFTLAWHKTFDGPLIPTKDVEGWEAFVRFIQKEIKSHNNN
;
A
#
# COMPACT_ATOMS: atom_id res chain seq x y z
N MET A 1 0.28 17.82 17.35
CA MET A 1 -0.01 17.10 16.09
C MET A 1 -0.73 15.82 16.44
N LEU A 2 -1.96 15.63 15.96
CA LEU A 2 -2.78 14.46 16.30
C LEU A 2 -2.20 13.19 15.66
N ARG A 3 -2.33 12.07 16.38
CA ARG A 3 -1.92 10.74 15.95
C ARG A 3 -3.16 9.85 15.96
N SER A 4 -3.54 9.31 14.81
CA SER A 4 -4.64 8.37 14.66
C SER A 4 -4.20 6.96 15.06
N ASP A 5 -4.95 6.35 15.97
CA ASP A 5 -4.76 4.97 16.38
C ASP A 5 -5.24 3.96 15.32
N HIS A 6 -5.87 4.41 14.23
CA HIS A 6 -6.40 3.49 13.22
C HIS A 6 -5.29 2.69 12.54
N GLY A 7 -4.23 3.36 12.09
CA GLY A 7 -3.06 2.69 11.51
C GLY A 7 -2.46 1.66 12.48
N LEU A 8 -2.35 2.02 13.77
CA LEU A 8 -1.88 1.11 14.82
C LEU A 8 -2.78 -0.13 14.96
N LYS A 9 -4.11 0.02 14.92
CA LYS A 9 -5.06 -1.10 14.97
C LYS A 9 -4.87 -2.05 13.78
N ILE A 10 -4.63 -1.52 12.58
CA ILE A 10 -4.33 -2.33 11.38
C ILE A 10 -3.06 -3.14 11.59
N VAL A 11 -1.96 -2.52 12.03
CA VAL A 11 -0.70 -3.23 12.27
C VAL A 11 -0.86 -4.33 13.32
N LYS A 12 -1.63 -4.06 14.39
CA LYS A 12 -1.94 -5.07 15.42
C LYS A 12 -2.71 -6.26 14.85
N LYS A 13 -3.67 -6.04 13.95
CA LYS A 13 -4.39 -7.13 13.25
C LYS A 13 -3.43 -7.98 12.40
N VAL A 14 -2.53 -7.34 11.65
CA VAL A 14 -1.53 -8.05 10.83
C VAL A 14 -0.56 -8.86 11.68
N ARG A 15 -0.08 -8.30 12.80
CA ARG A 15 0.76 -9.03 13.76
C ARG A 15 0.00 -10.20 14.41
N LYS A 16 -1.27 -9.99 14.77
CA LYS A 16 -2.13 -11.06 15.30
C LYS A 16 -2.34 -12.19 14.29
N ALA A 17 -2.59 -11.89 13.01
CA ALA A 17 -2.73 -12.92 11.97
C ALA A 17 -1.48 -13.81 11.86
N LYS A 18 -0.28 -13.23 11.97
CA LYS A 18 0.99 -13.98 12.06
C LYS A 18 1.01 -14.91 13.27
N VAL A 19 0.61 -14.43 14.45
CA VAL A 19 0.59 -15.24 15.68
C VAL A 19 -0.42 -16.38 15.55
N ASP A 20 -1.62 -16.09 15.04
CA ASP A 20 -2.70 -17.05 14.88
C ASP A 20 -2.35 -18.15 13.86
N PHE A 21 -1.49 -17.87 12.88
CA PHE A 21 -0.95 -18.90 11.97
C PHE A 21 0.03 -19.85 12.69
N GLY A 22 0.87 -19.32 13.60
CA GLY A 22 1.86 -20.09 14.35
C GLY A 22 3.33 -19.77 14.02
N THR A 23 4.24 -20.44 14.72
CA THR A 23 5.69 -20.11 14.80
C THR A 23 6.48 -20.26 13.49
N ASN A 24 5.93 -20.97 12.49
CA ASN A 24 6.59 -21.25 11.21
C ASN A 24 5.79 -20.75 10.00
N TYR A 25 5.09 -19.62 10.14
CA TYR A 25 4.32 -19.07 9.02
C TYR A 25 5.20 -18.71 7.81
N PRO A 26 4.78 -19.03 6.58
CA PRO A 26 5.50 -18.60 5.38
C PRO A 26 5.51 -17.07 5.28
N LYS A 27 6.65 -16.46 4.91
CA LYS A 27 6.72 -15.00 4.68
C LYS A 27 5.64 -14.49 3.72
N LYS A 28 5.30 -15.30 2.71
CA LYS A 28 4.21 -15.04 1.76
C LYS A 28 2.84 -14.89 2.44
N TYR A 29 2.55 -15.69 3.48
CA TYR A 29 1.32 -15.54 4.26
C TYR A 29 1.27 -14.18 4.96
N GLY A 30 2.38 -13.74 5.58
CA GLY A 30 2.43 -12.43 6.23
C GLY A 30 2.20 -11.26 5.27
N GLY A 31 2.69 -11.36 4.03
CA GLY A 31 2.41 -10.38 2.98
C GLY A 31 0.95 -10.41 2.53
N ALA A 32 0.41 -11.60 2.24
CA ALA A 32 -0.98 -11.75 1.81
C ALA A 32 -1.98 -11.28 2.88
N ALA A 33 -1.75 -11.65 4.15
CA ALA A 33 -2.59 -11.21 5.26
C ALA A 33 -2.55 -9.69 5.45
N ALA A 34 -1.38 -9.06 5.28
CA ALA A 34 -1.24 -7.61 5.31
C ALA A 34 -2.09 -6.92 4.23
N ILE A 35 -2.03 -7.43 3.00
CA ILE A 35 -2.78 -6.90 1.85
C ILE A 35 -4.29 -7.06 2.08
N GLU A 36 -4.75 -8.25 2.48
CA GLU A 36 -6.19 -8.50 2.70
C GLU A 36 -6.76 -7.71 3.87
N ILE A 37 -6.01 -7.56 4.97
CA ILE A 37 -6.43 -6.70 6.10
C ILE A 37 -6.51 -5.24 5.66
N LEU A 38 -5.53 -4.74 4.90
CA LEU A 38 -5.57 -3.37 4.39
C LEU A 38 -6.76 -3.15 3.44
N ARG A 39 -7.00 -4.12 2.55
CA ARG A 39 -8.14 -4.13 1.63
C ARG A 39 -9.48 -4.07 2.37
N ASP A 40 -9.65 -4.88 3.41
CA ASP A 40 -10.86 -4.87 4.25
C ASP A 40 -11.10 -3.51 4.91
N GLU A 41 -10.04 -2.88 5.43
CA GLU A 41 -10.12 -1.56 6.05
C GLU A 41 -10.39 -0.42 5.05
N LEU A 42 -9.88 -0.54 3.82
CA LEU A 42 -10.24 0.36 2.72
C LEU A 42 -11.71 0.21 2.34
N ASN A 43 -12.21 -1.03 2.24
CA ASN A 43 -13.63 -1.29 1.92
C ASN A 43 -14.57 -0.74 3.02
N LYS A 44 -14.19 -0.84 4.30
CA LYS A 44 -14.93 -0.20 5.42
C LYS A 44 -14.93 1.33 5.35
N SER A 45 -14.02 1.92 4.58
CA SER A 45 -13.92 3.36 4.33
C SER A 45 -14.55 3.75 2.98
N ASP A 46 -15.41 2.89 2.43
CA ASP A 46 -16.07 3.03 1.12
C ASP A 46 -15.10 3.15 -0.07
N ILE A 47 -13.87 2.67 0.08
CA ILE A 47 -12.86 2.62 -0.99
C ILE A 47 -12.83 1.21 -1.57
N LYS A 48 -13.44 1.04 -2.75
CA LYS A 48 -13.40 -0.22 -3.50
C LYS A 48 -11.98 -0.50 -4.02
N THR A 49 -11.57 -1.75 -3.92
CA THR A 49 -10.24 -2.25 -4.36
C THR A 49 -10.39 -3.45 -5.30
N SER A 50 -9.35 -3.74 -6.08
CA SER A 50 -9.20 -5.02 -6.80
C SER A 50 -8.90 -6.17 -5.85
N LYS A 51 -8.95 -7.41 -6.37
CA LYS A 51 -8.28 -8.56 -5.72
C LYS A 51 -6.77 -8.30 -5.61
N ARG A 52 -6.08 -9.09 -4.78
CA ARG A 52 -4.62 -9.06 -4.71
C ARG A 52 -3.97 -9.56 -5.99
N ASP A 53 -2.72 -9.18 -6.20
CA ASP A 53 -1.82 -9.72 -7.23
C ASP A 53 -2.40 -9.57 -8.64
N VAL A 54 -2.69 -8.33 -9.04
CA VAL A 54 -3.32 -7.97 -10.32
C VAL A 54 -2.31 -7.38 -11.31
N PHE A 55 -2.73 -7.25 -12.56
CA PHE A 55 -1.87 -6.77 -13.64
C PHE A 55 -2.52 -5.60 -14.37
N ILE A 56 -1.67 -4.74 -14.96
CA ILE A 56 -2.10 -3.65 -15.82
C ILE A 56 -1.49 -3.88 -17.21
N LYS A 57 -2.30 -3.79 -18.25
CA LYS A 57 -1.90 -4.12 -19.62
C LYS A 57 -0.69 -3.30 -20.07
N ASN A 58 0.23 -3.95 -20.78
CA ASN A 58 1.47 -3.37 -21.30
C ASN A 58 2.42 -2.81 -20.22
N ILE A 59 2.29 -3.29 -18.98
CA ILE A 59 3.19 -2.99 -17.86
C ILE A 59 3.60 -4.33 -17.26
N PRO A 60 4.87 -4.77 -17.39
CA PRO A 60 5.30 -6.11 -16.99
C PRO A 60 5.53 -6.21 -15.48
N LEU A 61 4.52 -5.85 -14.69
CA LEU A 61 4.55 -5.79 -13.24
C LEU A 61 3.28 -6.42 -12.66
N GLU A 62 3.45 -7.24 -11.62
CA GLU A 62 2.38 -7.60 -10.70
C GLU A 62 2.19 -6.44 -9.71
N ILE A 63 0.95 -6.06 -9.45
CA ILE A 63 0.55 -4.96 -8.57
C ILE A 63 -0.24 -5.55 -7.39
N ASP A 64 0.15 -5.20 -6.16
CA ASP A 64 -0.47 -5.79 -4.96
C ASP A 64 -1.97 -5.50 -4.90
N LEU A 65 -2.38 -4.24 -5.12
CA LEU A 65 -3.79 -3.82 -5.22
C LEU A 65 -3.94 -2.62 -6.16
N VAL A 66 -5.10 -2.48 -6.79
CA VAL A 66 -5.50 -1.24 -7.46
C VAL A 66 -6.80 -0.68 -6.89
N ILE A 67 -6.95 0.64 -6.97
CA ILE A 67 -8.21 1.35 -6.82
C ILE A 67 -8.78 1.53 -8.23
N PRO A 68 -9.76 0.71 -8.64
CA PRO A 68 -10.30 0.78 -9.99
C PRO A 68 -11.27 1.96 -10.15
N THR A 69 -11.50 2.38 -11.39
CA THR A 69 -12.63 3.25 -11.72
C THR A 69 -13.95 2.51 -11.46
N ARG A 70 -15.05 3.28 -11.34
CA ARG A 70 -16.39 2.70 -11.08
C ARG A 70 -16.81 1.68 -12.15
N ASN A 71 -16.39 1.92 -13.39
CA ASN A 71 -16.80 1.14 -14.56
C ASN A 71 -15.74 0.14 -15.03
N ALA A 72 -14.65 -0.04 -14.29
CA ALA A 72 -13.59 -0.98 -14.63
C ALA A 72 -14.14 -2.41 -14.83
N LYS A 73 -13.74 -3.04 -15.94
CA LYS A 73 -14.09 -4.41 -16.33
C LYS A 73 -12.82 -5.19 -16.64
N PRO A 74 -11.98 -5.45 -15.62
CA PRO A 74 -10.73 -6.19 -15.81
C PRO A 74 -10.98 -7.57 -16.45
N TYR A 75 -10.15 -7.95 -17.42
CA TYR A 75 -10.18 -9.27 -18.00
C TYR A 75 -9.87 -10.33 -16.93
N LEU A 76 -10.78 -11.31 -16.78
CA LEU A 76 -10.77 -12.33 -15.73
C LEU A 76 -10.74 -11.79 -14.29
N GLY A 77 -11.10 -10.52 -14.08
CA GLY A 77 -10.97 -9.90 -12.75
C GLY A 77 -9.52 -9.60 -12.34
N LEU A 78 -8.57 -9.68 -13.28
CA LEU A 78 -7.13 -9.72 -13.01
C LEU A 78 -6.33 -8.68 -13.82
N LEU A 79 -6.65 -8.53 -15.11
CA LEU A 79 -5.91 -7.65 -16.02
C LEU A 79 -6.72 -6.40 -16.32
N TYR A 80 -6.24 -5.26 -15.84
CA TYR A 80 -6.85 -3.95 -16.04
C TYR A 80 -6.24 -3.22 -17.24
N GLU A 81 -7.04 -2.41 -17.93
CA GLU A 81 -6.50 -1.36 -18.79
C GLU A 81 -5.98 -0.19 -17.92
N PRO A 82 -4.94 0.55 -18.36
CA PRO A 82 -4.40 1.67 -17.58
C PRO A 82 -5.46 2.70 -17.15
N GLU A 83 -6.38 3.05 -18.04
CA GLU A 83 -7.48 3.99 -17.78
C GLU A 83 -8.52 3.47 -16.77
N GLU A 84 -8.54 2.17 -16.49
CA GLU A 84 -9.41 1.58 -15.48
C GLU A 84 -8.83 1.68 -14.06
N VAL A 85 -7.60 2.20 -13.91
CA VAL A 85 -6.90 2.28 -12.63
C VAL A 85 -6.73 3.72 -12.20
N ILE A 86 -7.36 4.08 -11.08
CA ILE A 86 -7.18 5.40 -10.45
C ILE A 86 -5.84 5.45 -9.72
N VAL A 87 -5.53 4.41 -8.94
CA VAL A 87 -4.29 4.29 -8.15
C VAL A 87 -3.82 2.84 -8.10
N ALA A 88 -2.54 2.59 -8.37
CA ALA A 88 -1.85 1.34 -8.07
C ALA A 88 -1.15 1.42 -6.70
N LEU A 89 -1.28 0.37 -5.90
CA LEU A 89 -0.71 0.28 -4.55
C LEU A 89 0.39 -0.78 -4.52
N GLU A 90 1.58 -0.39 -4.07
CA GLU A 90 2.63 -1.30 -3.61
C GLU A 90 2.56 -1.37 -2.08
N ILE A 91 2.33 -2.55 -1.53
CA ILE A 91 2.09 -2.78 -0.11
C ILE A 91 3.20 -3.66 0.45
N LYS A 92 3.80 -3.19 1.53
CA LYS A 92 4.81 -3.94 2.26
C LYS A 92 4.37 -4.13 3.70
N LYS A 93 4.28 -5.39 4.14
CA LYS A 93 4.09 -5.70 5.57
C LYS A 93 5.17 -4.99 6.40
N LEU A 94 6.42 -5.21 6.03
CA LEU A 94 7.58 -4.54 6.57
C LEU A 94 8.21 -3.78 5.43
N GLY A 95 8.49 -2.49 5.60
CA GLY A 95 8.95 -1.69 4.48
C GLY A 95 10.33 -2.06 3.93
N ALA A 96 10.79 -1.34 2.92
CA ALA A 96 11.93 -1.77 2.11
C ALA A 96 13.26 -1.66 2.88
N PHE A 97 13.97 -2.80 3.01
CA PHE A 97 15.22 -2.92 3.76
C PHE A 97 16.49 -2.82 2.91
N SER A 98 16.44 -2.18 1.75
CA SER A 98 17.64 -2.03 0.91
C SER A 98 17.52 -0.89 -0.08
N GLU A 99 18.68 -0.36 -0.49
CA GLU A 99 18.76 0.60 -1.58
C GLU A 99 18.21 0.01 -2.89
N SER A 100 18.54 -1.25 -3.20
CA SER A 100 18.05 -1.94 -4.38
C SER A 100 16.53 -2.09 -4.36
N GLY A 101 15.93 -2.45 -3.21
CA GLY A 101 14.47 -2.49 -3.04
C GLY A 101 13.81 -1.13 -3.26
N ARG A 102 14.38 -0.06 -2.69
CA ARG A 102 13.90 1.31 -2.88
C ARG A 102 13.99 1.76 -4.35
N ASN A 103 15.10 1.44 -5.01
CA ASN A 103 15.31 1.76 -6.42
C ASN A 103 14.36 0.97 -7.33
N LYS A 104 14.05 -0.29 -6.97
CA LYS A 104 13.06 -1.10 -7.66
C LYS A 104 11.67 -0.44 -7.60
N ILE A 105 11.19 -0.09 -6.40
CA ILE A 105 9.89 0.59 -6.21
C ILE A 105 9.82 1.86 -7.07
N ARG A 106 10.87 2.69 -7.05
CA ARG A 106 10.95 3.90 -7.87
C ARG A 106 10.83 3.60 -9.37
N ASN A 107 11.52 2.57 -9.85
CA ASN A 107 11.52 2.20 -11.27
C ASN A 107 10.18 1.60 -11.70
N ASP A 108 9.58 0.75 -10.87
CA ASP A 108 8.26 0.17 -11.10
C ASP A 108 7.19 1.27 -11.19
N PHE A 109 7.20 2.22 -10.25
CA PHE A 109 6.26 3.35 -10.26
C PHE A 109 6.46 4.31 -11.44
N ARG A 110 7.69 4.45 -11.95
CA ARG A 110 7.94 5.21 -13.18
C ARG A 110 7.30 4.55 -14.39
N GLN A 111 7.35 3.22 -14.50
CA GLN A 111 6.70 2.49 -15.60
C GLN A 111 5.18 2.71 -15.58
N LEU A 112 4.57 2.62 -14.40
CA LEU A 112 3.15 2.90 -14.19
C LEU A 112 2.79 4.35 -14.52
N LYS A 113 3.56 5.31 -14.02
CA LYS A 113 3.35 6.74 -14.30
C LYS A 113 3.44 7.07 -15.79
N ASN A 114 4.36 6.44 -16.52
CA ASN A 114 4.49 6.62 -17.97
C ASN A 114 3.26 6.12 -18.75
N LYS A 115 2.40 5.31 -18.13
CA LYS A 115 1.11 4.88 -18.66
C LYS A 115 -0.07 5.66 -18.07
N GLY A 116 0.18 6.75 -17.35
CA GLY A 116 -0.85 7.58 -16.74
C GLY A 116 -1.42 7.04 -15.42
N VAL A 117 -0.82 5.99 -14.84
CA VAL A 117 -1.31 5.38 -13.60
C VAL A 117 -0.65 6.02 -12.38
N ASN A 118 -1.45 6.54 -11.45
CA ASN A 118 -0.95 7.03 -10.16
C ASN A 118 -0.49 5.86 -9.28
N CYS A 119 0.55 6.09 -8.48
CA CYS A 119 1.15 5.04 -7.65
C CYS A 119 1.32 5.49 -6.20
N VAL A 120 1.09 4.58 -5.27
CA VAL A 120 1.30 4.81 -3.83
C VAL A 120 2.02 3.63 -3.21
N TYR A 121 3.04 3.93 -2.41
CA TYR A 121 3.68 2.96 -1.55
C TYR A 121 3.04 3.00 -0.15
N VAL A 122 2.69 1.84 0.40
CA VAL A 122 2.17 1.71 1.76
C VAL A 122 3.00 0.68 2.52
N SER A 123 3.57 1.07 3.65
CA SER A 123 4.11 0.11 4.62
C SER A 123 3.15 -0.06 5.79
N ILE A 124 2.83 -1.31 6.12
CA ILE A 124 2.04 -1.61 7.32
C ILE A 124 2.85 -1.20 8.55
N GLU A 125 4.08 -1.68 8.67
CA GLU A 125 5.02 -1.20 9.68
C GLU A 125 6.40 -0.95 9.06
N GLU A 126 7.12 0.04 9.61
CA GLU A 126 8.44 0.44 9.12
C GLU A 126 9.30 1.02 10.25
N ARG A 127 10.62 1.00 10.06
CA ARG A 127 11.57 1.68 10.95
C ARG A 127 11.69 3.17 10.59
N GLU A 128 11.43 4.05 11.55
CA GLU A 128 11.36 5.49 11.31
C GLU A 128 12.69 6.09 10.84
N ASP A 129 13.80 5.57 11.34
CA ASP A 129 15.17 6.07 11.12
C ASP A 129 15.96 5.24 10.08
N TYR A 130 15.30 4.32 9.37
CA TYR A 130 16.00 3.44 8.45
C TYR A 130 16.45 4.18 7.18
N THR A 131 17.76 4.10 6.89
CA THR A 131 18.43 4.85 5.81
C THR A 131 17.80 4.66 4.42
N TRP A 132 17.31 3.45 4.13
CA TRP A 132 16.74 3.12 2.83
C TRP A 132 15.21 3.11 2.79
N ARG A 133 14.55 3.63 3.85
CA ARG A 133 13.10 3.74 3.90
C ARG A 133 12.55 4.48 2.66
N PRO A 134 11.53 3.96 1.98
CA PRO A 134 10.82 4.69 0.95
C PRO A 134 10.11 5.92 1.51
N THR A 135 10.40 7.08 0.94
CA THR A 135 9.72 8.35 1.22
C THR A 135 9.40 9.05 -0.09
N LYS A 136 8.48 10.02 -0.07
CA LYS A 136 8.19 10.83 -1.27
C LYS A 136 9.45 11.46 -1.88
N LYS A 137 10.42 11.89 -1.06
CA LYS A 137 11.68 12.45 -1.53
C LYS A 137 12.57 11.42 -2.22
N THR A 138 12.62 10.19 -1.72
CA THR A 138 13.56 9.17 -2.21
C THR A 138 13.02 8.37 -3.40
N VAL A 139 11.71 8.09 -3.44
CA VAL A 139 11.09 7.37 -4.56
C VAL A 139 10.38 8.29 -5.56
N GLY A 140 9.99 9.52 -5.17
CA GLY A 140 9.31 10.48 -6.04
C GLY A 140 7.78 10.34 -6.07
N PHE A 141 7.21 9.48 -5.23
CA PHE A 141 5.79 9.13 -5.21
C PHE A 141 5.23 9.15 -3.78
N PRO A 142 3.91 9.33 -3.59
CA PRO A 142 3.29 9.24 -2.27
C PRO A 142 3.66 7.95 -1.53
N CYS A 143 4.05 8.09 -0.27
CA CYS A 143 4.42 7.00 0.63
C CYS A 143 3.71 7.19 1.96
N PHE A 144 3.10 6.14 2.48
CA PHE A 144 2.42 6.16 3.77
C PHE A 144 2.88 4.98 4.63
N THR A 145 2.95 5.19 5.94
CA THR A 145 3.30 4.14 6.90
C THR A 145 2.23 4.09 7.98
N LEU A 146 1.71 2.92 8.32
CA LEU A 146 0.59 2.82 9.29
C LEU A 146 1.05 2.82 10.75
N ALA A 147 2.23 2.30 11.04
CA ALA A 147 2.90 2.47 12.33
C ALA A 147 4.42 2.38 12.21
N TRP A 148 5.12 3.03 13.13
CA TRP A 148 6.57 2.92 13.27
C TRP A 148 6.95 1.85 14.29
N HIS A 149 8.15 1.29 14.16
CA HIS A 149 8.77 0.47 15.20
C HIS A 149 10.28 0.73 15.25
N LYS A 150 10.90 0.56 16.43
CA LYS A 150 12.37 0.70 16.57
C LYS A 150 13.11 -0.61 16.26
N THR A 151 12.54 -1.73 16.69
CA THR A 151 13.11 -3.07 16.52
C THR A 151 12.07 -3.99 15.88
N PHE A 152 12.53 -5.03 15.19
CA PHE A 152 11.63 -5.99 14.55
C PHE A 152 10.71 -6.65 15.60
N ASP A 153 9.40 -6.72 15.31
CA ASP A 153 8.34 -7.16 16.24
C ASP A 153 8.27 -6.35 17.58
N GLY A 154 9.03 -5.26 17.73
CA GLY A 154 9.07 -4.43 18.93
C GLY A 154 7.84 -3.53 19.11
N PRO A 155 7.82 -2.68 20.15
CA PRO A 155 6.72 -1.76 20.40
C PRO A 155 6.39 -0.89 19.18
N LEU A 156 5.09 -0.71 18.94
CA LEU A 156 4.56 0.10 17.85
C LEU A 156 4.35 1.53 18.30
N ILE A 157 4.71 2.47 17.42
CA ILE A 157 4.51 3.91 17.61
C ILE A 157 3.51 4.38 16.55
N PRO A 158 2.39 5.02 16.94
CA PRO A 158 1.44 5.57 15.97
C PRO A 158 2.09 6.61 15.08
N THR A 159 1.75 6.58 13.80
CA THR A 159 2.12 7.61 12.84
C THR A 159 1.31 8.89 13.06
N LYS A 160 1.82 10.01 12.56
CA LYS A 160 1.09 11.29 12.52
C LYS A 160 -0.04 11.20 11.49
N ASP A 161 -1.13 11.94 11.69
CA ASP A 161 -2.28 11.94 10.78
C ASP A 161 -1.95 12.37 9.35
N VAL A 162 -0.83 13.06 9.15
CA VAL A 162 -0.33 13.54 7.85
C VAL A 162 0.54 12.53 7.11
N GLU A 163 0.89 11.42 7.76
CA GLU A 163 1.80 10.38 7.23
C GLU A 163 1.17 8.97 7.25
N GLY A 164 0.17 8.77 8.12
CA GLY A 164 -0.46 7.47 8.37
C GLY A 164 -1.73 7.19 7.59
N TRP A 165 -2.57 6.34 8.19
CA TRP A 165 -3.86 5.90 7.64
C TRP A 165 -4.73 7.06 7.14
N GLU A 166 -4.92 8.10 7.96
CA GLU A 166 -5.78 9.23 7.60
C GLU A 166 -5.28 9.98 6.37
N ALA A 167 -3.96 10.15 6.24
CA ALA A 167 -3.37 10.79 5.06
C ALA A 167 -3.51 9.91 3.82
N PHE A 168 -3.35 8.60 3.99
CA PHE A 168 -3.52 7.62 2.92
C PHE A 168 -4.96 7.60 2.38
N VAL A 169 -5.95 7.52 3.26
CA VAL A 169 -7.37 7.55 2.89
C VAL A 169 -7.74 8.87 2.21
N ARG A 170 -7.33 10.02 2.78
CA ARG A 170 -7.58 11.33 2.17
C ARG A 170 -6.93 11.46 0.80
N PHE A 171 -5.73 10.90 0.62
CA PHE A 171 -5.06 10.86 -0.68
C PHE A 171 -5.91 10.09 -1.69
N ILE A 172 -6.31 8.84 -1.38
CA ILE A 172 -7.12 8.03 -2.31
C ILE A 172 -8.44 8.73 -2.64
N GLN A 173 -9.16 9.23 -1.64
CA GLN A 173 -10.43 9.92 -1.85
C GLN A 173 -10.29 11.16 -2.73
N LYS A 174 -9.17 11.88 -2.62
CA LYS A 174 -8.85 13.00 -3.51
C LYS A 174 -8.67 12.52 -4.95
N GLU A 175 -7.88 11.47 -5.17
CA GLU A 175 -7.66 10.93 -6.52
C GLU A 175 -8.97 10.41 -7.14
N ILE A 176 -9.83 9.74 -6.37
CA ILE A 176 -11.16 9.31 -6.83
C ILE A 176 -12.01 10.51 -7.26
N LYS A 177 -12.05 11.58 -6.46
CA LYS A 177 -12.80 12.80 -6.79
C LYS A 177 -12.26 13.49 -8.04
N SER A 178 -10.94 13.60 -8.16
CA SER A 178 -10.29 14.19 -9.34
C SER A 178 -10.58 13.39 -10.61
N HIS A 179 -10.64 12.06 -10.52
CA HIS A 179 -10.96 11.21 -11.66
C HIS A 179 -12.43 11.29 -12.08
N ASN A 180 -13.37 11.44 -11.15
CA ASN A 180 -14.81 11.55 -11.45
C ASN A 180 -15.23 12.91 -12.02
N ASN A 181 -14.38 13.93 -11.90
CA ASN A 181 -14.65 15.29 -12.38
C ASN A 181 -14.02 15.60 -13.75
N ASN A 182 -13.28 14.64 -14.32
CA ASN A 182 -12.70 14.69 -15.66
C ASN A 182 -13.55 13.84 -16.62
#